data_AF-A0A954LR23-F1
#
_entry.id   AF-A0A954LR23-F1
#
_cell.length_a   1.000
_cell.length_b   1.000
_cell.length_c   1.000
_cell.angle_alpha   90.00
_cell.angle_beta   90.00
_cell.angle_gamma   90.00
#
_symmetry.space_group_name_H-M   'P 1'
#
loop_
_entity.id
_entity.type
_entity.pdbx_description
1 polymer ?
#
loop_
_entity_poly.entity_id
_entity_poly.type
_entity_poly.pdbx_seq_one_letter_code
_entity_poly.pdbx_strand_id
1 'polypeptide(L)'
;MRQLFFTSIVLLIVGCGVDPNSPEIVAERGSFHFDQGRYNEALQEFNRALQMTPENADLYVSRAMTWTEMDQNERALEDYAKAIELNPRLGRAYQNRSVIYLRMGEFDKALRDCQQAVDLEPDDAFCFENRGHAF
;
A
#
# COMPACT_ATOMS: atom_id res chain seq x y z
N MET A 1 0.63 -7.36 25.72
CA MET A 1 0.00 -8.61 25.24
C MET A 1 -0.05 -8.70 23.70
N ARG A 2 0.98 -8.23 22.96
CA ARG A 2 1.03 -8.30 21.48
C ARG A 2 2.18 -9.16 20.92
N GLN A 3 3.14 -9.58 21.76
CA GLN A 3 4.28 -10.39 21.29
C GLN A 3 4.01 -11.89 21.17
N LEU A 4 2.86 -12.39 21.63
CA LEU A 4 2.55 -13.83 21.63
C LEU A 4 1.78 -14.31 20.38
N PHE A 5 1.32 -13.41 19.51
CA PHE A 5 0.59 -13.81 18.30
C PHE A 5 1.53 -14.18 17.14
N PHE A 6 2.72 -13.59 17.07
CA PHE A 6 3.63 -13.81 15.93
C PHE A 6 4.42 -15.11 15.98
N THR A 7 4.80 -15.57 17.17
CA THR A 7 5.36 -16.91 17.33
C THR A 7 4.33 -18.01 17.04
N SER A 8 3.02 -17.71 17.11
CA SER A 8 1.98 -18.69 16.88
C SER A 8 1.68 -18.91 15.39
N ILE A 9 1.72 -17.86 14.54
CA ILE A 9 1.44 -17.99 13.10
C ILE A 9 2.58 -18.73 12.38
N VAL A 10 3.84 -18.40 12.67
CA VAL A 10 5.00 -19.07 12.05
C VAL A 10 5.09 -20.55 12.46
N LEU A 11 4.69 -20.90 13.70
CA LEU A 11 4.62 -22.29 14.14
C LEU A 11 3.45 -23.07 13.51
N LEU A 12 2.33 -22.40 13.21
CA LEU A 12 1.15 -22.99 12.56
C LEU A 12 1.43 -23.32 11.08
N ILE A 13 2.20 -22.48 10.37
CA ILE A 13 2.54 -22.67 8.95
C ILE A 13 3.36 -23.95 8.73
N VAL A 14 4.33 -24.24 9.61
CA VAL A 14 5.13 -25.48 9.55
C VAL A 14 4.30 -26.72 9.88
N GLY A 15 3.21 -26.59 10.65
CA GLY A 15 2.29 -27.68 10.98
C GLY A 15 1.20 -27.94 9.92
N CYS A 16 0.87 -26.96 9.07
CA CYS A 16 -0.23 -27.03 8.09
C CYS A 16 0.20 -27.23 6.64
N GLY A 17 1.50 -27.35 6.34
CA GLY A 17 2.00 -27.57 4.99
C GLY A 17 1.91 -26.36 4.06
N VAL A 18 1.78 -25.15 4.62
CA VAL A 18 1.78 -23.90 3.86
C VAL A 18 3.24 -23.51 3.59
N ASP A 19 3.57 -23.23 2.32
CA ASP A 19 4.93 -22.82 1.95
C ASP A 19 5.26 -21.44 2.56
N PRO A 20 6.24 -21.33 3.48
CA PRO A 20 6.62 -20.06 4.09
C PRO A 20 7.24 -19.05 3.10
N ASN A 21 7.51 -19.49 1.87
CA ASN A 21 8.00 -18.65 0.78
C ASN A 21 6.96 -18.39 -0.31
N SER A 22 5.69 -18.74 -0.09
CA SER A 22 4.60 -18.32 -0.97
C SER A 22 4.47 -16.79 -1.02
N PRO A 23 4.02 -16.22 -2.16
CA PRO A 23 3.92 -14.77 -2.31
C PRO A 23 3.01 -14.13 -1.25
N GLU A 24 1.95 -14.83 -0.83
CA GLU A 24 1.02 -14.36 0.20
C GLU A 24 1.72 -14.23 1.57
N ILE A 25 2.46 -15.27 2.00
CA ILE A 25 3.16 -15.24 3.30
C ILE A 25 4.31 -14.25 3.30
N VAL A 26 5.02 -14.11 2.18
CA VAL A 26 6.06 -13.09 2.00
C VAL A 26 5.43 -11.69 2.10
N ALA A 27 4.29 -11.45 1.45
CA ALA A 27 3.56 -10.19 1.53
C ALA A 27 3.09 -9.87 2.97
N GLU A 28 2.49 -10.83 3.66
CA GLU A 28 2.04 -10.66 5.06
C GLU A 28 3.21 -10.32 5.99
N ARG A 29 4.38 -10.93 5.78
CA ARG A 29 5.59 -10.60 6.51
C ARG A 29 6.04 -9.16 6.23
N GLY A 30 5.96 -8.72 4.96
CA GLY A 30 6.20 -7.34 4.57
C GLY A 30 5.30 -6.36 5.34
N SER A 31 3.99 -6.64 5.39
CA SER A 31 3.02 -5.86 6.17
C SER A 31 3.35 -5.85 7.66
N PHE A 32 3.78 -6.98 8.22
CA PHE A 32 4.22 -7.02 9.62
C PHE A 32 5.45 -6.15 9.88
N HIS A 33 6.43 -6.14 8.97
CA HIS A 33 7.58 -5.25 9.09
C HIS A 33 7.16 -3.77 8.98
N PHE A 34 6.23 -3.46 8.08
CA PHE A 34 5.67 -2.12 7.91
C PHE A 34 4.99 -1.63 9.21
N ASP A 35 4.13 -2.44 9.82
CA ASP A 35 3.43 -2.12 11.08
C ASP A 35 4.40 -1.87 12.26
N GLN A 36 5.62 -2.38 12.16
CA GLN A 36 6.68 -2.22 13.15
C GLN A 36 7.61 -1.04 12.85
N GLY A 37 7.35 -0.26 11.78
CA GLY A 37 8.23 0.82 11.31
C GLY A 37 9.53 0.34 10.67
N ARG A 38 9.65 -0.97 10.40
CA ARG A 38 10.82 -1.59 9.78
C ARG A 38 10.70 -1.56 8.26
N TYR A 39 10.72 -0.35 7.70
CA TYR A 39 10.36 -0.10 6.31
C TYR A 39 11.32 -0.74 5.30
N ASN A 40 12.62 -0.78 5.58
CA ASN A 40 13.58 -1.43 4.69
C ASN A 40 13.32 -2.94 4.56
N GLU A 41 13.04 -3.62 5.67
CA GLU A 41 12.66 -5.04 5.63
C GLU A 41 11.30 -5.25 4.95
N ALA A 42 10.32 -4.37 5.19
CA ALA A 42 9.03 -4.42 4.50
C ALA A 42 9.21 -4.34 2.97
N LEU A 43 10.04 -3.41 2.49
CA LEU A 43 10.36 -3.27 1.06
C LEU A 43 11.03 -4.52 0.49
N GLN A 44 11.94 -5.16 1.24
CA GLN A 44 12.58 -6.40 0.78
C GLN A 44 11.56 -7.51 0.57
N GLU A 45 10.63 -7.69 1.51
CA GLU A 45 9.58 -8.70 1.39
C GLU A 45 8.58 -8.35 0.28
N PHE A 46 8.11 -7.10 0.17
CA PHE A 46 7.22 -6.69 -0.93
C PHE A 46 7.88 -6.83 -2.31
N ASN A 47 9.17 -6.51 -2.44
CA ASN A 47 9.92 -6.74 -3.68
C ASN A 47 9.98 -8.23 -4.03
N ARG A 48 10.21 -9.08 -3.05
CA ARG A 48 10.23 -10.53 -3.24
C ARG A 48 8.86 -11.06 -3.65
N ALA A 49 7.79 -10.61 -3.00
CA ALA A 49 6.43 -10.98 -3.39
C ALA A 49 6.11 -10.53 -4.83
N LEU A 50 6.49 -9.31 -5.22
CA LEU A 50 6.32 -8.80 -6.58
C LEU A 50 7.14 -9.56 -7.63
N GLN A 51 8.32 -10.10 -7.28
CA GLN A 51 9.06 -10.98 -8.19
C GLN A 51 8.31 -12.28 -8.50
N MET A 52 7.48 -12.75 -7.56
CA MET A 52 6.67 -13.96 -7.72
C MET A 52 5.31 -13.66 -8.37
N THR A 53 4.72 -12.51 -8.06
CA THR A 53 3.41 -12.07 -8.58
C THR A 53 3.48 -10.62 -9.09
N PRO A 54 4.07 -10.38 -10.28
CA PRO A 54 4.36 -9.03 -10.77
C PRO A 54 3.12 -8.24 -11.20
N GLU A 55 1.96 -8.88 -11.32
CA GLU A 55 0.69 -8.23 -11.70
C GLU A 55 -0.24 -7.99 -10.49
N ASN A 56 0.27 -8.18 -9.27
CA ASN A 56 -0.53 -7.96 -8.06
C ASN A 56 -0.54 -6.47 -7.69
N ALA A 57 -1.65 -5.80 -8.03
CA ALA A 57 -1.86 -4.37 -7.78
C ALA A 57 -1.77 -4.00 -6.28
N ASP A 58 -2.19 -4.90 -5.38
CA ASP A 58 -2.20 -4.62 -3.94
C ASP A 58 -0.79 -4.58 -3.36
N LEU A 59 0.13 -5.40 -3.88
CA LEU A 59 1.54 -5.35 -3.49
C LEU A 59 2.21 -4.04 -3.89
N TYR A 60 1.85 -3.49 -5.06
CA TYR A 60 2.31 -2.16 -5.44
C TYR A 60 1.78 -1.08 -4.49
N VAL A 61 0.51 -1.15 -4.06
CA VAL A 61 -0.03 -0.24 -3.04
C VAL A 61 0.76 -0.35 -1.74
N SER A 62 0.99 -1.56 -1.22
CA SER A 62 1.74 -1.76 0.03
C SER A 62 3.17 -1.25 -0.05
N ARG A 63 3.84 -1.48 -1.19
CA ARG A 63 5.20 -0.95 -1.42
C ARG A 63 5.22 0.57 -1.54
N ALA A 64 4.25 1.16 -2.23
CA ALA A 64 4.09 2.61 -2.35
C ALA A 64 3.83 3.28 -0.99
N MET A 65 2.99 2.68 -0.14
CA MET A 65 2.78 3.15 1.23
C MET A 65 4.09 3.14 2.02
N THR A 66 4.88 2.07 1.89
CA THR A 66 6.19 1.99 2.54
C THR A 66 7.16 3.07 2.06
N TRP A 67 7.18 3.36 0.75
CA TRP A 67 7.95 4.49 0.23
C TRP A 67 7.47 5.84 0.75
N THR A 68 6.16 6.01 0.92
CA THR A 68 5.54 7.24 1.45
C THR A 68 5.97 7.50 2.89
N GLU A 69 6.03 6.46 3.72
CA GLU A 69 6.53 6.54 5.11
C GLU A 69 8.03 6.86 5.21
N MET A 70 8.77 6.65 4.12
CA MET A 70 10.20 6.97 4.02
C MET A 70 10.46 8.29 3.27
N ASP A 71 9.42 9.10 3.02
CA ASP A 71 9.45 10.34 2.24
C ASP A 71 10.00 10.16 0.80
N GLN A 72 9.97 8.93 0.26
CA GLN A 72 10.39 8.62 -1.11
C GLN A 72 9.21 8.79 -2.08
N ASN A 73 8.72 10.02 -2.19
CA ASN A 73 7.47 10.35 -2.88
C ASN A 73 7.46 9.93 -4.35
N GLU A 74 8.55 10.11 -5.10
CA GLU A 74 8.61 9.76 -6.52
C GLU A 74 8.41 8.25 -6.74
N ARG A 75 9.06 7.41 -5.91
CA ARG A 75 8.91 5.95 -5.97
C ARG A 75 7.51 5.51 -5.58
N ALA A 76 6.92 6.17 -4.59
CA ALA A 76 5.54 5.91 -4.19
C ALA A 76 4.56 6.25 -5.33
N LEU A 77 4.74 7.38 -6.00
CA LEU A 77 3.91 7.78 -7.15
C LEU A 77 3.98 6.77 -8.29
N GLU A 78 5.18 6.26 -8.61
CA GLU A 78 5.37 5.22 -9.63
C GLU A 78 4.62 3.94 -9.28
N ASP A 79 4.74 3.46 -8.04
CA ASP A 79 4.06 2.25 -7.58
C ASP A 79 2.54 2.42 -7.51
N TYR A 80 2.03 3.56 -7.02
CA TYR A 80 0.59 3.84 -7.05
C TYR A 80 0.07 3.90 -8.49
N ALA A 81 0.82 4.52 -9.41
CA ALA A 81 0.45 4.55 -10.82
C ALA A 81 0.39 3.14 -11.41
N LYS A 82 1.35 2.27 -11.07
CA LYS A 82 1.34 0.88 -11.53
C LYS A 82 0.18 0.08 -10.94
N ALA A 83 -0.13 0.26 -9.66
CA ALA A 83 -1.29 -0.35 -9.01
C ALA A 83 -2.60 0.04 -9.72
N ILE A 84 -2.76 1.32 -10.05
CA ILE A 84 -3.92 1.85 -10.77
C ILE A 84 -4.00 1.31 -12.20
N GLU A 85 -2.87 1.18 -12.90
CA GLU A 85 -2.82 0.57 -14.23
C GLU A 85 -3.32 -0.88 -14.21
N LEU A 86 -2.88 -1.66 -13.20
CA LEU A 86 -3.26 -3.06 -13.03
C LEU A 86 -4.71 -3.22 -12.54
N ASN A 87 -5.16 -2.36 -11.64
CA ASN A 87 -6.53 -2.35 -11.15
C ASN A 87 -7.05 -0.91 -10.95
N PRO A 88 -7.77 -0.36 -11.96
CA PRO A 88 -8.34 0.98 -11.91
C PRO A 88 -9.45 1.16 -10.87
N ARG A 89 -9.86 0.10 -10.17
CA ARG A 89 -10.91 0.15 -9.14
C ARG A 89 -10.36 0.20 -7.71
N LEU A 90 -9.05 0.33 -7.53
CA LEU A 90 -8.43 0.49 -6.20
C LEU A 90 -8.55 1.93 -5.71
N GLY A 91 -9.65 2.26 -5.01
CA GLY A 91 -9.90 3.60 -4.45
C GLY A 91 -8.74 4.08 -3.58
N ARG A 92 -8.25 3.22 -2.68
CA ARG A 92 -7.09 3.50 -1.81
C ARG A 92 -5.82 3.93 -2.55
N ALA A 93 -5.59 3.43 -3.77
CA ALA A 93 -4.39 3.80 -4.55
C ALA A 93 -4.48 5.25 -5.02
N TYR A 94 -5.66 5.68 -5.49
CA TYR A 94 -5.92 7.07 -5.84
C TYR A 94 -5.83 7.99 -4.62
N GLN A 95 -6.46 7.62 -3.52
CA GLN A 95 -6.43 8.39 -2.27
C GLN A 95 -4.99 8.59 -1.76
N ASN A 96 -4.20 7.52 -1.65
CA ASN A 96 -2.83 7.67 -1.15
C ASN A 96 -1.94 8.45 -2.12
N ARG A 97 -2.16 8.32 -3.43
CA ARG A 97 -1.45 9.13 -4.44
C ARG A 97 -1.84 10.60 -4.37
N SER A 98 -3.11 10.91 -4.08
CA SER A 98 -3.59 12.28 -3.91
C SER A 98 -2.94 12.97 -2.71
N VAL A 99 -2.73 12.24 -1.60
CA VAL A 99 -2.00 12.74 -0.42
C VAL A 99 -0.59 13.20 -0.82
N ILE A 100 0.11 12.43 -1.64
CA ILE A 100 1.45 12.81 -2.11
C ILE A 100 1.37 14.05 -2.99
N TYR A 101 0.41 14.11 -3.93
CA TYR A 101 0.23 15.30 -4.76
C TYR A 101 -0.09 16.56 -3.92
N LEU A 102 -0.88 16.44 -2.85
CA LEU A 102 -1.12 17.54 -1.91
C LEU A 102 0.18 18.01 -1.23
N ARG A 103 1.01 17.08 -0.75
CA ARG A 103 2.31 17.40 -0.14
C ARG A 103 3.25 18.12 -1.12
N MET A 104 3.13 17.83 -2.41
CA MET A 104 3.92 18.45 -3.48
C MET A 104 3.31 19.76 -4.02
N GLY A 105 2.11 20.16 -3.58
CA GLY A 105 1.39 21.34 -4.10
C GLY A 105 0.73 21.12 -5.46
N GLU A 106 0.61 19.87 -5.91
CA GLU A 106 0.00 19.48 -7.19
C GLU A 106 -1.52 19.33 -7.05
N PHE A 107 -2.20 20.41 -6.65
CA PHE A 107 -3.61 20.38 -6.22
C PHE A 107 -4.58 19.84 -7.28
N ASP A 108 -4.38 20.16 -8.56
CA ASP A 108 -5.24 19.66 -9.64
C ASP A 108 -5.17 18.13 -9.79
N LYS A 109 -3.98 17.55 -9.60
CA LYS A 109 -3.79 16.09 -9.64
C LYS A 109 -4.41 15.44 -8.41
N ALA A 110 -4.17 16.02 -7.24
CA ALA A 110 -4.77 15.56 -6.00
C ALA A 110 -6.31 15.56 -6.05
N LEU A 111 -6.93 16.63 -6.55
CA LEU A 111 -8.38 16.73 -6.67
C LEU A 111 -8.95 15.64 -7.59
N ARG A 112 -8.31 15.39 -8.74
CA ARG A 112 -8.73 14.33 -9.67
C ARG A 112 -8.66 12.95 -9.02
N ASP A 113 -7.55 12.63 -8.35
CA ASP A 113 -7.39 11.35 -7.67
C ASP A 113 -8.37 11.21 -6.49
N CYS A 114 -8.58 12.26 -5.70
CA CYS A 114 -9.59 12.27 -4.63
C CYS A 114 -10.99 12.01 -5.18
N GLN A 115 -11.36 12.65 -6.30
CA GLN A 115 -12.67 12.43 -6.92
C GLN A 115 -12.81 10.97 -7.38
N GLN A 116 -11.79 10.42 -8.02
CA GLN A 116 -11.81 9.03 -8.46
C GLN A 116 -11.90 8.05 -7.29
N ALA A 117 -11.22 8.32 -6.17
CA ALA A 117 -11.32 7.50 -4.96
C ALA A 117 -12.75 7.48 -4.41
N VAL A 118 -13.40 8.65 -4.31
CA VAL A 118 -14.80 8.77 -3.84
C VAL A 118 -15.79 8.10 -4.78
N ASP A 119 -15.59 8.21 -6.09
CA ASP A 119 -16.47 7.56 -7.08
C ASP A 119 -16.41 6.03 -7.00
N LEU A 120 -15.26 5.49 -6.55
CA LEU A 120 -15.06 4.06 -6.36
C LEU A 120 -15.53 3.58 -4.97
N GLU A 121 -15.24 4.37 -3.93
CA GLU A 121 -15.51 4.08 -2.52
C GLU A 121 -16.14 5.32 -1.85
N PRO A 122 -17.48 5.49 -1.95
CA PRO A 122 -18.17 6.72 -1.54
C PRO A 122 -18.11 7.04 -0.04
N ASP A 123 -17.71 6.08 0.79
CA ASP A 123 -17.69 6.21 2.24
C ASP A 123 -16.34 6.76 2.78
N ASP A 124 -15.37 7.09 1.92
CA ASP A 124 -14.07 7.60 2.37
C ASP A 124 -14.09 9.12 2.66
N ALA A 125 -14.08 9.46 3.95
CA ALA A 125 -14.12 10.83 4.45
C ALA A 125 -12.91 11.71 4.08
N PHE A 126 -11.71 11.13 3.84
CA PHE A 126 -10.48 11.89 3.65
C PHE A 126 -10.52 12.75 2.38
N CYS A 127 -11.13 12.24 1.31
CA CYS A 127 -11.23 12.94 0.05
C CYS A 127 -12.30 14.04 0.07
N PHE A 128 -13.33 13.94 0.92
CA PHE A 128 -14.36 14.98 1.08
C PHE A 128 -13.82 16.24 1.77
N GLU A 129 -13.04 16.08 2.84
CA GLU A 129 -12.46 17.22 3.58
C GLU A 129 -11.52 18.03 2.69
N ASN A 130 -10.67 17.36 1.90
CA ASN A 130 -9.70 18.03 1.04
C ASN A 130 -10.30 18.67 -0.22
N ARG A 131 -11.52 18.28 -0.64
CA ARG A 131 -12.27 19.01 -1.69
C ARG A 131 -12.72 20.39 -1.21
N GLY A 132 -13.01 20.55 0.07
CA GLY A 132 -13.44 21.83 0.66
C GLY A 132 -12.32 22.86 0.79
N HIS A 133 -11.05 22.42 0.83
CA HIS A 133 -9.87 23.28 0.97
C HIS A 133 -9.24 23.71 -0.36
N ALA A 134 -9.64 23.11 -1.49
CA ALA A 134 -9.11 23.38 -2.82
C ALA A 134 -9.84 24.50 -3.59
N PHE A 135 -10.77 25.22 -2.94
CA PHE A 135 -11.50 26.38 -3.46
C PHE A 135 -11.28 27.59 -2.55
#